data_AF-A0A847Z753-F1
#
_entry.id   AF-A0A847Z753-F1
#
_cell.length_a   1.000
_cell.length_b   1.000
_cell.length_c   1.000
_cell.angle_alpha   90.00
_cell.angle_beta   90.00
_cell.angle_gamma   90.00
#
_symmetry.space_group_name_H-M   'P 1'
#
loop_
_entity.id
_entity.type
_entity.pdbx_description
1 polymer ?
#
loop_
_entity_poly.entity_id
_entity_poly.type
_entity_poly.pdbx_seq_one_letter_code
_entity_poly.pdbx_strand_id
1 'polypeptide(L)'
;MAQLYFRYSSTNAGKSIEIIKIAHNYEEQGKDVLIFVPMLDDRYEKGYVSSKIGLKKEAIMFDKNTKIREIIQFSGKKLYCILIDEGHFLTKSQVLDLTQIVDYMDIPVIVYGLKNDFQNNLFEGSEALLIYADKIEEIKTICWFCNKKATMVLRIIDGEPVYTGEQIHIGDSESYIPVCRKCYGNPSIDKIIKK
;
A
#
# COMPACT_ATOMS: atom_id res chain seq x y z
N MET A 1 -10.15 22.30 1.97
CA MET A 1 -10.90 21.06 1.79
C MET A 1 -9.93 19.92 1.98
N ALA A 2 -10.29 18.92 2.78
CA ALA A 2 -9.62 17.64 2.81
C ALA A 2 -9.46 17.07 1.39
N GLN A 3 -8.52 16.15 1.22
CA GLN A 3 -8.28 15.50 -0.07
C GLN A 3 -8.00 14.01 0.13
N LEU A 4 -8.35 13.21 -0.87
CA LEU A 4 -7.98 11.81 -1.01
C LEU A 4 -6.67 11.71 -1.79
N TYR A 5 -5.64 11.18 -1.14
CA TYR A 5 -4.32 10.94 -1.74
C TYR A 5 -4.15 9.46 -2.04
N PHE A 6 -3.75 9.14 -3.26
CA PHE A 6 -3.22 7.82 -3.61
C PHE A 6 -1.71 7.87 -3.84
N ARG A 7 -0.96 7.33 -2.87
CA ARG A 7 0.50 7.21 -2.90
C ARG A 7 0.89 5.80 -3.30
N TYR A 8 1.20 5.60 -4.59
CA TYR A 8 1.52 4.27 -5.10
C TYR A 8 3.03 4.08 -5.30
N SER A 9 3.47 2.83 -5.25
CA SER A 9 4.85 2.44 -5.60
C SER A 9 4.93 1.00 -6.08
N SER A 10 6.12 0.61 -6.56
CA SER A 10 6.51 -0.80 -6.61
C SER A 10 6.84 -1.31 -5.19
N THR A 11 7.00 -2.62 -5.01
CA THR A 11 7.36 -3.20 -3.71
C THR A 11 8.65 -2.57 -3.14
N ASN A 12 8.79 -2.62 -1.81
CA ASN A 12 10.00 -2.17 -1.11
C ASN A 12 10.32 -0.67 -1.20
N ALA A 13 9.32 0.21 -1.25
CA ALA A 13 9.48 1.67 -1.32
C ALA A 13 9.33 2.42 0.03
N GLY A 14 9.29 1.71 1.17
CA GLY A 14 9.21 2.35 2.49
C GLY A 14 7.83 2.91 2.88
N LYS A 15 6.73 2.47 2.25
CA LYS A 15 5.35 2.93 2.52
C LYS A 15 4.99 2.95 4.00
N SER A 16 5.23 1.85 4.71
CA SER A 16 4.88 1.71 6.13
C SER A 16 5.69 2.66 7.03
N ILE A 17 6.94 3.00 6.67
CA ILE A 17 7.73 4.01 7.40
C ILE A 17 7.09 5.38 7.25
N GLU A 18 6.66 5.75 6.04
CA GLU A 18 5.99 7.03 5.79
C GLU A 18 4.65 7.13 6.52
N ILE A 19 3.87 6.04 6.58
CA ILE A 19 2.64 5.98 7.39
C ILE A 19 2.95 6.26 8.87
N ILE A 20 3.90 5.53 9.46
CA ILE A 20 4.25 5.67 10.88
C ILE A 20 4.73 7.09 11.17
N LYS A 21 5.57 7.66 10.30
CA LYS A 21 6.07 9.02 10.40
C LYS A 21 4.96 10.06 10.35
N ILE A 22 4.03 9.96 9.40
CA ILE A 22 2.90 10.90 9.31
C ILE A 22 2.04 10.80 10.56
N ALA A 23 1.70 9.59 10.98
CA ALA A 23 0.91 9.38 12.19
C ALA A 23 1.58 10.00 13.43
N HIS A 24 2.90 9.82 13.57
CA HIS A 24 3.67 10.41 14.66
C HIS A 24 3.60 11.95 14.66
N ASN A 25 3.79 12.59 13.50
CA ASN A 25 3.72 14.05 13.39
C ASN A 25 2.37 14.65 13.79
N TYR A 26 1.26 13.96 13.52
CA TYR A 26 -0.07 14.38 13.97
C TYR A 26 -0.22 14.23 15.49
N GLU A 27 0.18 13.08 16.03
CA GLU A 27 0.06 12.77 17.46
C GLU A 27 0.93 13.64 18.34
N GLU A 28 2.13 14.05 17.89
CA GLU A 28 2.97 15.02 18.59
C GLU A 28 2.24 16.37 18.81
N GLN A 29 1.24 16.68 17.98
CA GLN A 29 0.40 17.87 18.10
C GLN A 29 -0.93 17.58 18.82
N GLY A 30 -1.09 16.41 19.43
CA GLY A 30 -2.34 15.98 20.07
C GLY A 30 -3.48 15.73 19.09
N LYS A 31 -3.18 15.42 17.82
CA LYS A 31 -4.19 15.16 16.78
C LYS A 31 -4.33 13.66 16.55
N ASP A 32 -5.50 13.12 16.86
CA ASP A 32 -5.79 11.70 16.63
C ASP A 32 -5.82 11.34 15.14
N VAL A 33 -5.27 10.17 14.81
CA VAL A 33 -5.30 9.56 13.48
C VAL A 33 -5.78 8.11 13.57
N LEU A 34 -6.33 7.58 12.49
CA LEU A 34 -6.58 6.15 12.35
C LEU A 34 -5.73 5.57 11.24
N ILE A 35 -5.18 4.38 11.48
CA ILE A 35 -4.41 3.60 10.51
C ILE A 35 -5.19 2.34 10.20
N PHE A 36 -5.28 1.99 8.92
CA PHE A 36 -5.90 0.76 8.44
C PHE A 36 -4.87 -0.12 7.73
N VAL A 37 -4.89 -1.42 8.00
CA VAL A 37 -4.06 -2.45 7.36
C VAL A 37 -4.94 -3.63 6.91
N PRO A 38 -4.64 -4.32 5.80
CA PRO A 38 -5.47 -5.43 5.36
C PRO A 38 -5.33 -6.62 6.32
N MET A 39 -6.40 -7.38 6.53
CA MET A 39 -6.40 -8.61 7.34
C MET A 39 -5.53 -9.72 6.74
N LEU A 40 -5.29 -9.67 5.42
CA LEU A 40 -4.47 -10.64 4.69
C LEU A 40 -2.96 -10.45 4.90
N ASP A 41 -2.53 -9.40 5.63
CA ASP A 41 -1.10 -9.21 5.93
C ASP A 41 -0.70 -10.04 7.15
N ASP A 42 -0.26 -11.27 6.90
CA ASP A 42 0.34 -12.18 7.89
C ASP A 42 1.86 -12.00 8.02
N ARG A 43 2.46 -11.11 7.22
CA ARG A 43 3.91 -10.84 7.21
C ARG A 43 4.37 -10.20 8.52
N TYR A 44 3.45 -9.63 9.29
CA TYR A 44 3.70 -8.87 10.51
C TYR A 44 2.64 -9.14 11.59
N GLU A 45 2.86 -8.59 12.79
CA GLU A 45 1.92 -8.65 13.91
C GLU A 45 0.54 -8.12 13.49
N LYS A 46 -0.51 -8.94 13.66
CA LYS A 46 -1.89 -8.56 13.30
C LYS A 46 -2.29 -7.29 14.04
N GLY A 47 -2.91 -6.36 13.32
CA GLY A 47 -3.34 -5.07 13.88
C GLY A 47 -2.22 -4.04 14.05
N TYR A 48 -1.09 -4.22 13.35
CA TYR A 48 -0.02 -3.22 13.31
C TYR A 48 0.39 -2.91 11.87
N VAL A 49 0.64 -1.63 11.58
CA VAL A 49 1.50 -1.26 10.46
C VAL A 49 2.95 -1.42 10.91
N SER A 50 3.74 -2.19 10.16
CA SER A 50 5.11 -2.52 10.54
C SER A 50 6.10 -2.20 9.42
N SER A 51 7.20 -1.57 9.76
CA SER A 51 8.29 -1.28 8.83
C SER A 51 9.38 -2.34 8.90
N LYS A 52 10.15 -2.47 7.80
CA LYS A 52 11.31 -3.36 7.74
C LYS A 52 12.46 -2.99 8.69
N ILE A 53 12.43 -1.79 9.26
CA ILE A 53 13.45 -1.30 10.21
C ILE A 53 12.99 -1.43 11.66
N GLY A 54 11.89 -2.14 11.93
CA GLY A 54 11.43 -2.46 13.28
C GLY A 54 10.50 -1.43 13.93
N LEU A 55 10.18 -0.32 13.26
CA LEU A 55 9.13 0.58 13.73
C LEU A 55 7.76 -0.04 13.47
N LYS A 56 6.84 0.08 14.44
CA LYS A 56 5.47 -0.39 14.35
C LYS A 56 4.48 0.57 14.99
N LYS A 57 3.22 0.52 14.56
CA LYS A 57 2.13 1.32 15.13
C LYS A 57 0.80 0.59 15.02
N GLU A 58 -0.07 0.77 16.01
CA GLU A 58 -1.39 0.14 16.03
C GLU A 58 -2.24 0.57 14.82
N ALA A 59 -2.97 -0.38 14.27
CA ALA A 59 -3.81 -0.21 13.10
C ALA A 59 -5.07 -1.09 13.19
N ILE A 60 -6.14 -0.60 12.59
CA ILE A 60 -7.40 -1.32 12.44
C ILE A 60 -7.28 -2.23 11.22
N MET A 61 -7.57 -3.51 11.40
CA MET A 61 -7.59 -4.44 10.28
C MET A 61 -8.84 -4.21 9.41
N PHE A 62 -8.69 -4.29 8.09
CA PHE A 62 -9.81 -4.27 7.15
C PHE A 62 -9.78 -5.46 6.19
N ASP A 63 -10.97 -5.88 5.79
CA ASP A 63 -11.23 -6.84 4.71
C ASP A 63 -12.25 -6.23 3.73
N LYS A 64 -12.74 -7.02 2.78
CA LYS A 64 -13.71 -6.56 1.78
C LYS A 64 -15.07 -6.14 2.36
N ASN A 65 -15.41 -6.60 3.57
CA ASN A 65 -16.70 -6.34 4.22
C ASN A 65 -16.64 -5.20 5.23
N THR A 66 -15.43 -4.77 5.59
CA THR A 66 -15.19 -3.73 6.59
C THR A 66 -15.80 -2.40 6.18
N LYS A 67 -16.66 -1.85 7.03
CA LYS A 67 -17.33 -0.55 6.86
C LYS A 67 -16.44 0.58 7.38
N ILE A 68 -15.41 0.94 6.61
CA ILE A 68 -14.39 1.94 7.00
C ILE A 68 -15.02 3.27 7.43
N ARG A 69 -16.01 3.77 6.67
CA ARG A 69 -16.69 5.03 7.00
C ARG A 69 -17.43 4.98 8.34
N GLU A 70 -18.12 3.87 8.63
CA GLU A 70 -18.84 3.70 9.91
C GLU A 70 -17.85 3.66 11.08
N ILE A 71 -16.73 2.95 10.95
CA ILE A 71 -15.68 2.91 11.98
C ILE A 71 -15.17 4.32 12.30
N ILE A 72 -14.93 5.13 11.27
CA ILE A 72 -14.47 6.52 11.41
C ILE A 72 -15.56 7.39 12.06
N GLN A 73 -16.79 7.28 11.58
CA GLN A 73 -17.95 8.04 12.07
C GLN A 73 -18.24 7.76 13.55
N PHE A 74 -18.12 6.51 13.99
CA PHE A 74 -18.40 6.09 15.36
C PHE A 74 -17.15 6.00 16.25
N SER A 75 -16.00 6.51 15.81
CA SER A 75 -14.75 6.48 16.57
C SER A 75 -14.80 7.24 17.90
N GLY A 76 -15.77 8.14 18.09
CA GLY A 76 -15.92 8.95 19.30
C GLY A 76 -14.84 10.02 19.49
N LYS A 77 -13.97 10.21 18.48
CA LYS A 77 -12.85 11.16 18.51
C LYS A 77 -12.89 12.10 17.32
N LYS A 78 -12.27 13.27 17.46
CA LYS A 78 -12.00 14.17 16.33
C LYS A 78 -10.75 13.69 15.60
N LEU A 79 -10.94 13.06 14.45
CA LEU A 79 -9.85 12.54 13.62
C LEU A 79 -9.32 13.62 12.69
N TYR A 80 -8.00 13.68 12.53
CA TYR A 80 -7.32 14.68 11.70
C TYR A 80 -6.69 14.08 10.44
N CYS A 81 -6.52 12.76 10.39
CA CYS A 81 -6.03 12.06 9.22
C CYS A 81 -6.40 10.57 9.29
N ILE A 82 -6.73 10.00 8.14
CA ILE A 82 -6.87 8.56 7.96
C ILE A 82 -5.73 8.07 7.06
N LEU A 83 -5.03 7.04 7.52
CA LEU A 83 -3.93 6.41 6.80
C LEU A 83 -4.33 4.98 6.46
N ILE A 84 -4.15 4.55 5.21
CA ILE A 84 -4.46 3.19 4.78
C ILE A 84 -3.21 2.59 4.14
N ASP A 85 -2.68 1.51 4.71
CA ASP A 85 -1.64 0.71 4.07
C ASP A 85 -2.27 -0.34 3.14
N GLU A 86 -1.52 -0.70 2.10
CA GLU A 86 -1.90 -1.70 1.11
C GLU A 86 -3.31 -1.52 0.52
N GLY A 87 -3.70 -0.28 0.23
CA GLY A 87 -5.02 0.09 -0.30
C GLY A 87 -5.38 -0.50 -1.67
N HIS A 88 -4.46 -1.23 -2.30
CA HIS A 88 -4.76 -2.06 -3.46
C HIS A 88 -5.70 -3.23 -3.13
N PHE A 89 -5.83 -3.61 -1.84
CA PHE A 89 -6.82 -4.58 -1.36
C PHE A 89 -8.21 -3.99 -1.06
N LEU A 90 -8.38 -2.67 -1.18
CA LEU A 90 -9.71 -2.06 -1.06
C LEU A 90 -10.60 -2.50 -2.20
N THR A 91 -11.89 -2.63 -1.93
CA THR A 91 -12.91 -2.71 -2.98
C THR A 91 -13.20 -1.33 -3.56
N LYS A 92 -13.79 -1.27 -4.75
CA LYS A 92 -14.26 0.00 -5.33
C LYS A 92 -15.25 0.72 -4.40
N SER A 93 -16.13 -0.02 -3.72
CA SER A 93 -17.09 0.56 -2.76
C SER A 93 -16.38 1.23 -1.59
N GLN A 94 -15.33 0.60 -1.05
CA GLN A 94 -14.55 1.20 0.03
C GLN A 94 -13.81 2.45 -0.42
N VAL A 95 -13.30 2.50 -1.66
CA VAL A 95 -12.70 3.73 -2.21
C VAL A 95 -13.73 4.86 -2.30
N LEU A 96 -14.97 4.57 -2.72
CA LEU A 96 -16.06 5.56 -2.70
C LEU A 96 -16.45 5.99 -1.28
N ASP A 97 -16.31 5.13 -0.29
CA ASP A 97 -16.46 5.53 1.11
C ASP A 97 -15.37 6.54 1.52
N LEU A 98 -14.13 6.38 1.02
CA LEU A 98 -13.04 7.33 1.28
C LEU A 98 -13.31 8.72 0.70
N THR A 99 -13.90 8.81 -0.49
CA THR A 99 -14.27 10.11 -1.06
C THR A 99 -15.33 10.80 -0.19
N GLN A 100 -16.32 10.05 0.30
CA GLN A 100 -17.34 10.59 1.21
C GLN A 100 -16.76 11.09 2.54
N ILE A 101 -15.74 10.40 3.07
CA ILE A 101 -15.04 10.87 4.27
C ILE A 101 -14.38 12.23 4.02
N VAL A 102 -13.73 12.39 2.87
CA VAL A 102 -13.10 13.65 2.47
C VAL A 102 -14.14 14.76 2.27
N ASP A 103 -15.20 14.47 1.51
CA ASP A 103 -16.19 15.47 1.09
C ASP A 103 -17.10 15.93 2.25
N TYR A 104 -17.55 15.00 3.09
CA TYR A 104 -18.60 15.26 4.08
C TYR A 104 -18.10 15.33 5.52
N MET A 105 -16.93 14.73 5.81
CA MET A 105 -16.34 14.78 7.16
C MET A 105 -15.15 15.74 7.23
N ASP A 106 -14.65 16.25 6.10
CA ASP A 106 -13.47 17.11 5.98
C ASP A 106 -12.22 16.52 6.67
N ILE A 107 -12.06 15.19 6.57
CA ILE A 107 -10.90 14.46 7.09
C ILE A 107 -10.03 13.99 5.91
N PRO A 108 -8.74 14.39 5.81
CA PRO A 108 -7.88 13.92 4.74
C PRO A 108 -7.57 12.43 4.87
N VAL A 109 -7.57 11.75 3.72
CA VAL A 109 -7.30 10.31 3.64
C VAL A 109 -6.07 10.09 2.76
N ILE A 110 -5.07 9.36 3.27
CA ILE A 110 -3.86 9.02 2.54
C ILE A 110 -3.76 7.50 2.40
N VAL A 111 -3.86 7.04 1.16
CA VAL A 111 -3.83 5.62 0.82
C VAL A 111 -2.50 5.27 0.19
N TYR A 112 -1.80 4.30 0.78
CA TYR A 112 -0.58 3.72 0.23
C TYR A 112 -0.89 2.38 -0.41
N GLY A 113 -0.30 2.09 -1.57
CA GLY A 113 -0.57 0.82 -2.24
C GLY A 113 0.35 0.50 -3.41
N LEU A 114 0.14 -0.67 -4.00
CA LEU A 114 0.72 -1.04 -5.28
C LEU A 114 -0.22 -0.57 -6.39
N LYS A 115 0.32 -0.16 -7.55
CA LYS A 115 -0.52 0.20 -8.69
C LYS A 115 -0.98 -1.03 -9.47
N ASN A 116 -0.01 -1.86 -9.88
CA ASN A 116 -0.24 -3.08 -10.64
C ASN A 116 0.35 -4.27 -9.88
N ASP A 117 -0.19 -5.46 -10.17
CA ASP A 117 0.34 -6.73 -9.70
C ASP A 117 1.60 -7.18 -10.47
N PHE A 118 2.08 -8.38 -10.17
CA PHE A 118 3.26 -8.94 -10.82
C PHE A 118 3.05 -9.31 -12.30
N GLN A 119 1.79 -9.38 -12.77
CA GLN A 119 1.41 -9.63 -14.16
C GLN A 119 1.16 -8.31 -14.92
N ASN A 120 1.34 -7.16 -14.25
CA ASN A 120 1.02 -5.81 -14.72
C ASN A 120 -0.47 -5.52 -14.92
N ASN A 121 -1.35 -6.23 -14.23
CA ASN A 121 -2.77 -5.87 -14.13
C ASN A 121 -2.99 -4.92 -12.97
N LEU A 122 -3.92 -3.97 -13.11
CA LEU A 122 -4.33 -3.13 -11.99
C LEU A 122 -5.04 -3.97 -10.93
N PHE A 123 -4.83 -3.62 -9.67
CA PHE A 123 -5.71 -4.07 -8.59
C PHE A 123 -7.02 -3.28 -8.60
N GLU A 124 -8.12 -3.88 -8.17
CA GLU A 124 -9.44 -3.23 -8.09
C GLU A 124 -9.39 -1.92 -7.29
N GLY A 125 -8.84 -1.96 -6.07
CA GLY A 125 -8.70 -0.78 -5.21
C GLY A 125 -7.84 0.30 -5.86
N SER A 126 -6.75 -0.10 -6.52
CA SER A 126 -5.85 0.83 -7.19
C SER A 126 -6.47 1.45 -8.43
N GLU A 127 -7.24 0.70 -9.22
CA GLU A 127 -8.00 1.23 -10.34
C GLU A 127 -9.00 2.29 -9.85
N ALA A 128 -9.78 1.99 -8.81
CA ALA A 128 -10.70 2.95 -8.22
C ALA A 128 -9.98 4.19 -7.67
N LEU A 129 -8.85 4.02 -6.97
CA LEU A 129 -8.06 5.14 -6.43
C LEU A 129 -7.49 6.03 -7.55
N LEU A 130 -7.08 5.45 -8.68
CA LEU A 130 -6.63 6.23 -9.85
C LEU A 130 -7.75 7.06 -10.48
N ILE A 131 -9.01 6.63 -10.34
CA ILE A 131 -10.17 7.35 -10.87
C ILE A 131 -10.61 8.46 -9.92
N TYR A 132 -10.64 8.20 -8.61
CA TYR A 132 -11.33 9.04 -7.63
C TYR A 132 -10.42 9.86 -6.71
N ALA A 133 -9.13 9.55 -6.59
CA ALA A 133 -8.24 10.34 -5.73
C ALA A 133 -8.01 11.76 -6.30
N ASP A 134 -8.08 12.77 -5.43
CA ASP A 134 -7.74 14.16 -5.78
C ASP A 134 -6.28 14.32 -6.18
N LYS A 135 -5.41 13.51 -5.59
CA LYS A 135 -3.96 13.54 -5.82
C LYS A 135 -3.39 12.15 -5.94
N ILE A 136 -2.61 11.94 -7.00
CA ILE A 136 -1.92 10.69 -7.28
C ILE A 136 -0.42 10.96 -7.25
N GLU A 137 0.30 10.28 -6.36
CA GLU A 137 1.71 10.50 -6.11
C GLU A 137 2.47 9.18 -6.24
N GLU A 138 3.53 9.17 -7.05
CA GLU A 138 4.41 8.00 -7.20
C GLU A 138 5.57 8.09 -6.21
N ILE A 139 5.67 7.13 -5.28
CA ILE A 139 6.86 6.93 -4.45
C ILE A 139 7.85 6.11 -5.28
N LYS A 140 8.91 6.79 -5.72
CA LYS A 140 9.90 6.22 -6.63
C LYS A 140 10.81 5.24 -5.89
N THR A 141 11.10 4.12 -6.54
CA THR A 141 12.14 3.17 -6.11
C THR A 141 13.05 2.81 -7.29
N ILE A 142 14.16 2.16 -7.00
CA ILE A 142 15.20 1.83 -7.99
C ILE A 142 15.02 0.36 -8.41
N CYS A 143 15.17 0.11 -9.70
CA CYS A 143 15.17 -1.25 -10.25
C CYS A 143 16.27 -2.09 -9.60
N TRP A 144 15.93 -3.30 -9.18
CA TRP A 144 16.91 -4.19 -8.55
C TRP A 144 18.11 -4.51 -9.45
N PHE A 145 17.87 -4.67 -10.75
CA PHE A 145 18.91 -5.10 -11.70
C PHE A 145 19.70 -3.97 -12.36
N CYS A 146 19.27 -2.71 -12.25
CA CYS A 146 19.87 -1.57 -12.94
C CYS A 146 19.57 -0.23 -12.25
N ASN A 147 20.19 0.87 -12.70
CA ASN A 147 20.06 2.18 -12.03
C ASN A 147 18.82 3.00 -12.44
N LYS A 148 17.83 2.38 -13.09
CA LYS A 148 16.62 3.07 -13.56
C LYS A 148 15.50 3.00 -12.52
N LYS A 149 14.54 3.92 -12.61
CA LYS A 149 13.30 3.87 -11.82
C LYS A 149 12.58 2.53 -12.05
N ALA A 150 12.19 1.87 -10.96
CA ALA A 150 11.32 0.71 -10.99
C ALA A 150 9.86 1.14 -11.21
N THR A 151 9.16 0.37 -12.04
CA THR A 151 7.76 0.65 -12.43
C THR A 151 6.90 -0.61 -12.44
N MET A 152 7.51 -1.79 -12.27
CA MET A 152 6.87 -3.10 -12.32
C MET A 152 7.34 -3.93 -11.12
N VAL A 153 6.58 -4.97 -10.79
CA VAL A 153 6.92 -5.92 -9.74
C VAL A 153 7.20 -7.25 -10.41
N LEU A 154 8.40 -7.80 -10.20
CA LEU A 154 8.76 -9.13 -10.66
C LEU A 154 8.53 -10.12 -9.51
N ARG A 155 7.74 -11.16 -9.76
CA ARG A 155 7.55 -12.28 -8.85
C ARG A 155 8.63 -13.33 -9.13
N ILE A 156 9.31 -13.77 -8.08
CA ILE A 156 10.30 -14.84 -8.11
C ILE A 156 9.80 -15.97 -7.23
N ILE A 157 9.79 -17.20 -7.77
CA ILE A 157 9.50 -18.42 -7.02
C ILE A 157 10.69 -19.35 -7.27
N ASP A 158 11.29 -19.86 -6.19
CA ASP A 158 12.43 -20.79 -6.24
C ASP A 158 13.60 -20.29 -7.12
N GLY A 159 13.84 -18.98 -7.11
CA GLY A 159 14.92 -18.32 -7.86
C GLY A 159 14.58 -17.93 -9.30
N GLU A 160 13.42 -18.36 -9.82
CA GLU A 160 13.01 -18.14 -11.21
C GLU A 160 11.87 -17.11 -11.34
N PRO A 161 11.84 -16.31 -12.42
CA PRO A 161 10.80 -15.33 -12.65
C PRO A 161 9.49 -15.96 -13.11
N VAL A 162 8.40 -15.57 -12.45
CA VAL A 162 7.04 -16.06 -12.72
C VAL A 162 6.15 -14.93 -13.20
N TYR A 163 5.39 -15.17 -14.28
CA TYR A 163 4.56 -14.17 -14.96
C TYR A 163 3.07 -14.55 -15.02
N THR A 164 2.70 -15.69 -14.44
CA THR A 164 1.32 -16.20 -14.42
C THR A 164 1.01 -16.76 -13.04
N GLY A 165 -0.27 -16.77 -12.67
CA GLY A 165 -0.73 -17.37 -11.41
C GLY A 165 -1.72 -16.47 -10.68
N GLU A 166 -2.08 -16.85 -9.46
CA GLU A 166 -2.97 -16.04 -8.63
C GLU A 166 -2.29 -14.71 -8.25
N GLN A 167 -3.08 -13.63 -8.32
CA GLN A 167 -2.64 -12.26 -8.05
C GLN A 167 -2.17 -12.06 -6.60
N ILE A 168 -2.77 -12.80 -5.67
CA ILE A 168 -2.46 -12.76 -4.25
C ILE A 168 -2.01 -14.16 -3.86
N HIS A 169 -0.74 -14.31 -3.52
CA HIS A 169 -0.20 -15.56 -3.01
C HIS A 169 0.94 -15.23 -2.06
N ILE A 170 0.89 -15.83 -0.87
CA ILE A 170 1.86 -15.66 0.20
C ILE A 170 2.46 -17.05 0.44
N GLY A 171 3.72 -17.25 0.03
CA GLY A 171 4.45 -18.49 0.21
C GLY A 171 5.88 -18.24 0.68
N ASP A 172 6.47 -19.21 1.38
CA ASP A 172 7.75 -19.07 2.09
C ASP A 172 8.98 -18.88 1.18
N SER A 173 8.94 -19.33 -0.08
CA SER A 173 10.04 -19.20 -1.06
C SER A 173 9.83 -18.08 -2.09
N GLU A 174 8.87 -17.20 -1.84
CA GLU A 174 8.42 -16.19 -2.81
C GLU A 174 9.04 -14.80 -2.55
N SER A 175 9.45 -14.12 -3.61
CA SER A 175 9.98 -12.76 -3.53
C SER A 175 9.40 -11.83 -4.58
N TYR A 176 9.02 -10.62 -4.16
CA TYR A 176 8.52 -9.57 -5.05
C TYR A 176 9.53 -8.43 -5.18
N ILE A 177 10.14 -8.33 -6.36
CA ILE A 177 11.28 -7.45 -6.61
C ILE A 177 10.84 -6.24 -7.46
N PRO A 178 11.13 -5.00 -7.05
CA PRO A 178 10.85 -3.83 -7.87
C PRO A 178 11.81 -3.75 -9.05
N VAL A 179 11.29 -3.65 -10.28
CA VAL A 179 12.07 -3.63 -11.52
C VAL A 179 11.58 -2.59 -12.51
N CYS A 180 12.46 -2.14 -13.41
CA CYS A 180 12.04 -1.35 -14.57
C CYS A 180 11.45 -2.26 -15.66
N ARG A 181 10.66 -1.70 -16.58
CA ARG A 181 10.03 -2.46 -17.68
C ARG A 181 10.99 -3.33 -18.50
N LYS A 182 12.22 -2.86 -18.74
CA LYS A 182 13.23 -3.63 -19.49
C LYS A 182 13.65 -4.89 -18.73
N CYS A 183 13.94 -4.72 -17.43
CA CYS A 183 14.40 -5.81 -16.58
C CYS A 183 13.27 -6.74 -16.14
N TYR A 184 12.01 -6.29 -16.17
CA TYR A 184 10.86 -7.17 -16.01
C TYR A 184 10.82 -8.25 -17.10
N GLY A 185 10.99 -7.89 -18.37
CA GLY A 185 11.02 -8.87 -19.47
C GLY A 185 12.38 -9.57 -19.69
N ASN A 186 13.45 -9.06 -19.07
CA ASN A 186 14.81 -9.61 -19.20
C ASN A 186 15.57 -9.48 -17.87
N PRO A 187 15.16 -10.22 -16.82
CA PRO A 187 15.79 -10.11 -15.51
C PRO A 187 17.19 -10.74 -15.52
N SER A 188 18.15 -10.09 -14.86
CA SER A 188 19.49 -10.65 -14.69
C SER A 188 19.53 -11.54 -13.44
N ILE A 189 19.02 -12.76 -13.56
CA ILE A 189 18.82 -13.70 -12.42
C ILE A 189 20.13 -13.99 -11.67
N ASP A 190 21.28 -13.99 -12.36
CA ASP A 190 22.61 -14.12 -11.72
C ASP A 190 22.87 -13.10 -10.59
N LYS A 191 22.18 -11.96 -10.61
CA LYS A 191 22.27 -10.92 -9.57
C LYS A 191 21.40 -11.19 -8.35
N ILE A 192 20.44 -12.12 -8.42
CA ILE A 192 19.62 -12.56 -7.28
C ILE A 192 20.41 -13.58 -6.46
N ILE A 193 21.04 -14.57 -7.12
CA ILE A 193 21.66 -15.75 -6.49
C ILE A 193 22.95 -15.41 -5.71
N LYS A 194 23.58 -14.26 -5.97
CA LYS A 194 24.86 -13.84 -5.33
C LYS A 194 24.72 -13.24 -3.92
N LYS A 195 23.64 -13.54 -3.19
CA LYS A 195 23.47 -13.10 -1.80
C LYS A 195 23.13 -14.28 -0.89
#